data_AF-A0A2N5ER88-F1
#
_entry.id   AF-A0A2N5ER88-F1
#
_cell.length_a   1.000
_cell.length_b   1.000
_cell.length_c   1.000
_cell.angle_alpha   90.00
_cell.angle_beta   90.00
_cell.angle_gamma   90.00
#
_symmetry.space_group_name_H-M   'P 1'
#
loop_
_entity.id
_entity.type
_entity.pdbx_description
1 polymer ?
#
loop_
_entity_poly.entity_id
_entity_poly.type
_entity_poly.pdbx_seq_one_letter_code
_entity_poly.pdbx_strand_id
1 'polypeptide(L)'
;MVSKSQKRGIAYDLSSVNDLKAISAGISWYYNWGASPHSSLPFSLSAVHGVDYIPMLWNENFHEASVLRFFRENPGIKYMLVLNEPTIGLQAYTEPQRAAELWPRFENIARQVGVSIVGPQVTWGTMPDYQAPADWLDAFIAAYITNNGKPPQIDFLGFHWYDYGLEDQLNLLARFGKPFWVTEFANAHSRQDGAQIDSLEKQKAQMSEMVALCERREDVFRYAWFTGRVNPDPHFQRLFEGDGELSALGQHYISLPH
;
A
#
# COMPACT_ATOMS: atom_id res chain seq x y z
N MET A 1 -19.46 -0.10 19.88
CA MET A 1 -18.25 0.18 19.06
C MET A 1 -18.72 0.25 17.61
N VAL A 2 -18.41 1.32 16.89
CA VAL A 2 -18.70 1.41 15.46
C VAL A 2 -17.88 0.31 14.78
N SER A 3 -18.54 -0.63 14.11
CA SER A 3 -17.87 -1.66 13.32
C SER A 3 -17.29 -0.99 12.07
N LYS A 4 -15.97 -1.01 11.91
CA LYS A 4 -15.27 -0.60 10.68
C LYS A 4 -14.37 -1.73 10.18
N SER A 5 -14.18 -1.80 8.86
CA SER A 5 -13.30 -2.77 8.23
C SER A 5 -11.87 -2.66 8.78
N GLN A 6 -11.28 -3.79 9.18
CA GLN A 6 -9.86 -3.85 9.52
C GLN A 6 -8.96 -3.83 8.28
N LYS A 7 -9.53 -4.10 7.10
CA LYS A 7 -8.82 -4.10 5.81
C LYS A 7 -8.65 -2.68 5.26
N ARG A 8 -9.59 -1.77 5.53
CA ARG A 8 -9.69 -0.44 4.91
C ARG A 8 -8.63 0.54 5.39
N GLY A 9 -7.85 1.06 4.45
CA GLY A 9 -6.74 1.97 4.67
C GLY A 9 -6.71 3.17 3.72
N ILE A 10 -5.75 4.07 3.91
CA ILE A 10 -5.46 5.19 2.99
C ILE A 10 -3.96 5.32 2.73
N ALA A 11 -3.58 5.49 1.47
CA ALA A 11 -2.23 5.79 1.04
C ALA A 11 -2.08 7.32 0.95
N TYR A 12 -1.65 7.95 2.04
CA TYR A 12 -1.57 9.41 2.15
C TYR A 12 -0.69 9.84 3.32
N ASP A 13 0.10 10.91 3.12
CA ASP A 13 0.85 11.55 4.19
C ASP A 13 -0.06 12.39 5.10
N LEU A 14 -0.80 11.67 5.94
CA LEU A 14 -1.75 12.24 6.87
C LEU A 14 -1.01 13.08 7.91
N SER A 15 -1.18 14.39 7.82
CA SER A 15 -0.51 15.38 8.66
C SER A 15 -1.45 16.16 9.59
N SER A 16 -2.76 16.09 9.34
CA SER A 16 -3.79 16.81 10.10
C SER A 16 -4.58 15.90 11.05
N VAL A 17 -4.81 16.41 12.27
CA VAL A 17 -5.70 15.79 13.25
C VAL A 17 -7.16 15.85 12.80
N ASN A 18 -7.55 16.90 12.07
CA ASN A 18 -8.91 17.04 11.57
C ASN A 18 -9.19 16.00 10.48
N ASP A 19 -8.24 15.79 9.57
CA ASP A 19 -8.32 14.72 8.57
C ASP A 19 -8.40 13.34 9.22
N LEU A 20 -7.53 13.06 10.20
CA LEU A 20 -7.56 11.83 10.97
C LEU A 20 -8.94 11.58 11.59
N LYS A 21 -9.51 12.60 12.25
CA LYS A 21 -10.85 12.51 12.84
C LYS A 21 -11.91 12.20 11.77
N ALA A 22 -11.86 12.89 10.64
CA ALA A 22 -12.83 12.74 9.56
C ALA A 22 -12.86 11.31 8.99
N ILE A 23 -11.72 10.63 8.87
CA ILE A 23 -11.67 9.25 8.36
C ILE A 23 -11.79 8.15 9.43
N SER A 24 -11.53 8.48 10.70
CA SER A 24 -11.37 7.49 11.78
C SER A 24 -12.56 6.54 12.01
N ALA A 25 -13.75 6.95 11.58
CA ALA A 25 -14.96 6.13 11.66
C ALA A 25 -15.00 4.96 10.67
N GLY A 26 -14.30 5.06 9.53
CA GLY A 26 -14.32 4.03 8.48
C GLY A 26 -12.96 3.48 8.06
N ILE A 27 -11.86 4.18 8.35
CA ILE A 27 -10.50 3.77 7.99
C ILE A 27 -9.77 3.26 9.23
N SER A 28 -9.09 2.11 9.12
CA SER A 28 -8.39 1.46 10.23
C SER A 28 -6.87 1.62 10.19
N TRP A 29 -6.30 2.01 9.06
CA TRP A 29 -4.86 2.18 8.95
C TRP A 29 -4.46 3.15 7.82
N TYR A 30 -3.22 3.61 7.84
CA TYR A 30 -2.63 4.42 6.79
C TYR A 30 -1.12 4.21 6.69
N TYR A 31 -0.53 4.66 5.60
CA TYR A 31 0.91 4.82 5.45
C TYR A 31 1.20 6.03 4.55
N ASN A 32 2.45 6.50 4.58
CA ASN A 32 2.89 7.72 3.89
C ASN A 32 4.19 7.53 3.11
N TRP A 33 4.49 6.28 2.70
CA TRP A 33 5.76 5.90 2.07
C TRP A 33 7.02 6.11 2.93
N GLY A 34 6.88 6.54 4.18
CA GLY A 34 7.97 6.82 5.12
C GLY A 34 8.17 5.75 6.18
N ALA A 35 9.33 5.79 6.84
CA ALA A 35 9.63 4.93 7.99
C ALA A 35 9.01 5.45 9.31
N SER A 36 8.36 6.62 9.29
CA SER A 36 7.73 7.27 10.44
C SER A 36 6.59 8.17 9.95
N PRO A 37 5.53 8.36 10.75
CA PRO A 37 4.41 9.21 10.37
C PRO A 37 4.86 10.67 10.24
N HIS A 38 4.02 11.49 9.61
CA HIS A 38 4.25 12.93 9.52
C HIS A 38 4.54 13.52 10.92
N SER A 39 5.49 14.45 11.01
CA SER A 39 5.93 15.02 12.29
C SER A 39 4.81 15.75 13.05
N SER A 40 3.85 16.35 12.33
CA SER A 40 2.65 16.98 12.90
C SER A 40 1.57 15.99 13.37
N LEU A 41 1.66 14.70 13.03
CA LEU A 41 0.70 13.67 13.41
C LEU A 41 1.43 12.43 13.97
N PRO A 42 1.87 12.47 15.24
CA PRO A 42 2.62 11.36 15.83
C PRO A 42 1.76 10.08 15.93
N PHE A 43 2.42 8.92 15.87
CA PHE A 43 1.79 7.59 15.94
C PHE A 43 0.79 7.43 17.09
N SER A 44 1.14 7.93 18.28
CA SER A 44 0.28 7.83 19.46
C SER A 44 -1.08 8.49 19.26
N LEU A 45 -1.15 9.55 18.46
CA LEU A 45 -2.40 10.25 18.20
C LEU A 45 -3.29 9.44 17.26
N SER A 46 -2.76 8.90 16.16
CA SER A 46 -3.55 8.06 15.25
C SER A 46 -4.02 6.77 15.93
N ALA A 47 -3.17 6.18 16.77
CA ALA A 47 -3.50 4.98 17.55
C ALA A 47 -4.69 5.19 18.51
N VAL A 48 -4.79 6.36 19.17
CA VAL A 48 -5.94 6.69 20.04
C VAL A 48 -7.27 6.76 19.25
N HIS A 49 -7.21 7.08 17.96
CA HIS A 49 -8.35 7.07 17.05
C HIS A 49 -8.60 5.69 16.41
N GLY A 50 -7.85 4.65 16.81
CA GLY A 50 -7.93 3.32 16.22
C GLY A 50 -7.53 3.32 14.73
N VAL A 51 -6.56 4.16 14.36
CA VAL A 51 -6.00 4.24 13.01
C VAL A 51 -4.51 3.95 13.07
N ASP A 52 -4.12 2.76 12.64
CA ASP A 52 -2.73 2.30 12.70
C ASP A 52 -1.89 2.95 11.59
N TYR A 53 -0.75 3.53 11.95
CA TYR A 53 0.27 3.86 10.96
C TYR A 53 1.15 2.65 10.67
N ILE A 54 1.42 2.37 9.39
CA ILE A 54 2.28 1.27 8.95
C ILE A 54 3.56 1.85 8.30
N PRO A 55 4.75 1.62 8.89
CA PRO A 55 6.01 2.09 8.32
C PRO A 55 6.34 1.43 7.00
N MET A 56 6.99 2.19 6.12
CA MET A 56 7.55 1.72 4.86
C MET A 56 9.05 1.96 4.78
N LEU A 57 9.79 0.95 4.34
CA LEU A 57 11.16 1.09 3.85
C LEU A 57 11.12 1.11 2.33
N TRP A 58 11.00 2.33 1.78
CA TRP A 58 10.65 2.56 0.38
C TRP A 58 11.68 2.01 -0.62
N ASN A 59 12.97 2.13 -0.32
CA ASN A 59 14.08 1.54 -1.07
C ASN A 59 15.23 1.19 -0.11
N GLU A 60 16.47 1.09 -0.60
CA GLU A 60 17.66 0.83 0.22
C GLU A 60 18.11 1.98 1.13
N ASN A 61 17.58 3.19 0.92
CA ASN A 61 17.98 4.43 1.60
C ASN A 61 17.18 4.66 2.88
N PHE A 62 17.33 3.75 3.85
CA PHE A 62 16.78 3.92 5.21
C PHE A 62 17.89 3.91 6.27
N HIS A 63 17.67 4.66 7.35
CA HIS A 63 18.56 4.67 8.52
C HIS A 63 18.13 3.59 9.52
N GLU A 64 18.79 2.43 9.47
CA GLU A 64 18.43 1.22 10.24
C GLU A 64 18.23 1.49 11.74
N ALA A 65 19.12 2.24 12.39
CA ALA A 65 19.00 2.53 13.81
C ALA A 65 17.74 3.35 14.16
N SER A 66 17.32 4.26 13.28
CA SER A 66 16.08 5.02 13.48
C SER A 66 14.85 4.14 13.29
N VAL A 67 14.87 3.25 12.29
CA VAL A 67 13.78 2.28 12.02
C VAL A 67 13.60 1.36 13.22
N LEU A 68 14.68 0.74 13.70
CA LEU A 68 14.66 -0.15 14.86
C LEU A 68 14.18 0.58 16.12
N ARG A 69 14.60 1.84 16.33
CA ARG A 69 14.12 2.65 17.45
C ARG A 69 12.60 2.86 17.35
N PHE A 70 12.10 3.26 16.18
CA PHE A 70 10.68 3.51 15.97
C PHE A 70 9.82 2.27 16.28
N PHE A 71 10.20 1.08 15.81
CA PHE A 71 9.45 -0.14 16.13
C PHE A 71 9.53 -0.52 17.62
N ARG A 72 10.67 -0.32 18.28
CA ARG A 72 10.81 -0.61 19.72
C ARG A 72 9.97 0.32 20.59
N GLU A 73 9.85 1.58 20.19
CA GLU A 73 8.98 2.56 20.86
C GLU A 73 7.49 2.30 20.58
N ASN A 74 7.16 1.58 19.50
CA ASN A 74 5.80 1.30 19.06
C ASN A 74 5.55 -0.22 18.86
N PRO A 75 5.64 -1.04 19.91
CA PRO A 75 5.59 -2.52 19.81
C PRO A 75 4.24 -3.07 19.34
N GLY A 76 3.21 -2.22 19.25
CA GLY A 76 1.91 -2.56 18.68
C GLY A 76 1.95 -2.73 17.15
N ILE A 77 2.94 -2.15 16.47
CA ILE A 77 3.07 -2.28 15.01
C ILE A 77 3.58 -3.69 14.68
N LYS A 78 2.83 -4.39 13.83
CA LYS A 78 3.12 -5.80 13.45
C LYS A 78 3.55 -5.99 12.01
N TYR A 79 3.57 -4.92 11.20
CA TYR A 79 3.83 -4.98 9.77
C TYR A 79 4.80 -3.88 9.36
N MET A 80 5.62 -4.18 8.36
CA MET A 80 6.54 -3.25 7.71
C MET A 80 6.37 -3.40 6.20
N LEU A 81 5.99 -2.31 5.52
CA LEU A 81 5.97 -2.26 4.07
C LEU A 81 7.41 -2.13 3.56
N VAL A 82 7.76 -2.82 2.47
CA VAL A 82 9.10 -2.75 1.88
C VAL A 82 9.06 -2.62 0.36
N LEU A 83 10.04 -1.90 -0.18
CA LEU A 83 10.39 -1.78 -1.60
C LEU A 83 9.23 -1.31 -2.52
N ASN A 84 9.13 -0.01 -2.75
CA ASN A 84 8.04 0.62 -3.52
C ASN A 84 8.24 0.56 -5.02
N GLU A 85 7.39 -0.16 -5.75
CA GLU A 85 7.34 -0.19 -7.21
C GLU A 85 8.74 -0.35 -7.85
N PRO A 86 9.44 -1.47 -7.59
CA PRO A 86 10.82 -1.66 -8.02
C PRO A 86 11.00 -1.62 -9.55
N THR A 87 9.92 -1.71 -10.32
CA THR A 87 9.91 -1.71 -11.78
C THR A 87 9.64 -0.32 -12.38
N ILE A 88 9.49 0.75 -11.59
CA ILE A 88 9.20 2.11 -12.08
C ILE A 88 10.37 3.06 -11.79
N GLY A 89 10.84 3.78 -12.82
CA GLY A 89 12.05 4.61 -12.78
C GLY A 89 12.08 5.72 -11.73
N LEU A 90 10.94 6.35 -11.47
CA LEU A 90 10.80 7.41 -10.45
C LEU A 90 10.43 6.87 -9.06
N GLN A 91 10.39 5.56 -8.90
CA GLN A 91 10.07 4.87 -7.66
C GLN A 91 11.32 4.20 -7.10
N ALA A 92 11.23 3.08 -6.38
CA ALA A 92 12.41 2.44 -5.81
C ALA A 92 13.39 1.95 -6.90
N TYR A 93 12.90 1.74 -8.13
CA TYR A 93 13.65 1.32 -9.32
C TYR A 93 14.83 0.39 -8.99
N THR A 94 14.51 -0.85 -8.62
CA THR A 94 15.46 -1.82 -8.10
C THR A 94 15.41 -3.09 -8.94
N GLU A 95 16.49 -3.41 -9.65
CA GLU A 95 16.58 -4.64 -10.43
C GLU A 95 16.49 -5.89 -9.53
N PRO A 96 16.02 -7.03 -10.06
CA PRO A 96 15.85 -8.25 -9.27
C PRO A 96 17.09 -8.69 -8.47
N GLN A 97 18.28 -8.63 -9.08
CA GLN A 97 19.54 -8.97 -8.40
C GLN A 97 19.84 -8.01 -7.24
N ARG A 98 19.62 -6.71 -7.45
CA ARG A 98 19.83 -5.71 -6.41
C ARG A 98 18.83 -5.87 -5.27
N ALA A 99 17.57 -6.18 -5.58
CA ALA A 99 16.57 -6.48 -4.57
C ALA A 99 16.97 -7.72 -3.76
N ALA A 100 17.51 -8.75 -4.41
CA ALA A 100 18.00 -9.95 -3.73
C ALA A 100 19.18 -9.68 -2.77
N GLU A 101 20.06 -8.74 -3.09
CA GLU A 101 21.14 -8.28 -2.21
C GLU A 101 20.64 -7.41 -1.05
N LEU A 102 19.61 -6.60 -1.29
CA LEU A 102 19.01 -5.71 -0.31
C LEU A 102 18.15 -6.47 0.72
N TRP A 103 17.41 -7.48 0.27
CA TRP A 103 16.37 -8.15 1.05
C TRP A 103 16.83 -8.68 2.43
N PRO A 104 18.05 -9.21 2.62
CA PRO A 104 18.54 -9.61 3.94
C PRO A 104 18.53 -8.47 4.98
N ARG A 105 18.65 -7.20 4.56
CA ARG A 105 18.54 -6.04 5.46
C ARG A 105 17.11 -5.88 5.98
N PHE A 106 16.09 -6.10 5.14
CA PHE A 106 14.69 -6.09 5.55
C PHE A 106 14.38 -7.27 6.49
N GLU A 107 14.83 -8.48 6.16
CA GLU A 107 14.71 -9.66 7.04
C GLU A 107 15.36 -9.43 8.40
N ASN A 108 16.53 -8.79 8.43
CA ASN A 108 17.22 -8.49 9.67
C ASN A 108 16.41 -7.54 10.58
N ILE A 109 15.83 -6.48 10.02
CA ILE A 109 14.96 -5.58 10.77
C ILE A 109 13.73 -6.33 11.27
N ALA A 110 13.02 -7.03 10.38
CA ALA A 110 11.81 -7.79 10.69
C ALA A 110 12.03 -8.76 11.85
N ARG A 111 13.14 -9.52 11.82
CA ARG A 111 13.55 -10.43 12.89
C ARG A 111 13.85 -9.71 14.21
N GLN A 112 14.54 -8.57 14.17
CA GLN A 112 14.92 -7.84 15.39
C GLN A 112 13.71 -7.24 16.12
N VAL A 113 12.67 -6.84 15.39
CA VAL A 113 11.50 -6.16 15.97
C VAL A 113 10.23 -7.03 15.99
N GLY A 114 10.29 -8.25 15.41
CA GLY A 114 9.20 -9.21 15.42
C GLY A 114 7.99 -8.77 14.59
N VAL A 115 8.23 -8.19 13.41
CA VAL A 115 7.17 -7.74 12.48
C VAL A 115 7.19 -8.54 11.18
N SER A 116 6.05 -8.63 10.52
CA SER A 116 5.92 -9.24 9.20
C SER A 116 6.36 -8.29 8.08
N ILE A 117 6.97 -8.86 7.04
CA ILE A 117 7.35 -8.16 5.81
C ILE A 117 6.17 -8.19 4.83
N VAL A 118 5.70 -6.99 4.47
CA VAL A 118 4.71 -6.78 3.42
C VAL A 118 5.44 -6.16 2.23
N GLY A 119 5.59 -6.92 1.15
CA GLY A 119 6.24 -6.44 -0.06
C GLY A 119 6.97 -7.57 -0.81
N PRO A 120 7.67 -7.24 -1.91
CA PRO A 120 7.81 -5.89 -2.45
C PRO A 120 6.46 -5.33 -2.92
N GLN A 121 6.31 -4.01 -2.97
CA GLN A 121 5.10 -3.36 -3.48
C GLN A 121 5.19 -3.32 -5.01
N VAL A 122 4.68 -4.33 -5.70
CA VAL A 122 4.86 -4.45 -7.16
C VAL A 122 3.69 -3.85 -7.93
N THR A 123 3.95 -3.47 -9.18
CA THR A 123 2.94 -3.03 -10.14
C THR A 123 3.45 -3.27 -11.56
N TRP A 124 2.62 -2.98 -12.57
CA TRP A 124 3.09 -2.93 -13.94
C TRP A 124 4.04 -1.74 -14.13
N GLY A 125 5.29 -2.05 -14.46
CA GLY A 125 6.36 -1.07 -14.50
C GLY A 125 6.84 -0.71 -15.89
N THR A 126 7.94 0.05 -15.90
CA THR A 126 8.61 0.53 -17.10
C THR A 126 10.01 -0.06 -17.27
N MET A 127 10.46 -0.87 -16.32
CA MET A 127 11.76 -1.53 -16.37
C MET A 127 11.81 -2.50 -17.57
N PRO A 128 12.81 -2.40 -18.46
CA PRO A 128 13.03 -3.37 -19.53
C PRO A 128 13.07 -4.79 -18.99
N ASP A 129 12.48 -5.73 -19.73
CA ASP A 129 12.36 -7.16 -19.41
C ASP A 129 11.54 -7.52 -18.15
N TYR A 130 11.10 -6.51 -17.39
CA TYR A 130 10.42 -6.67 -16.11
C TYR A 130 9.19 -5.75 -15.97
N GLN A 131 8.50 -5.47 -17.08
CA GLN A 131 7.28 -4.66 -17.05
C GLN A 131 6.16 -5.37 -16.31
N ALA A 132 6.00 -6.68 -16.53
CA ALA A 132 5.06 -7.48 -15.77
C ALA A 132 5.62 -7.74 -14.36
N PRO A 133 4.86 -7.47 -13.29
CA PRO A 133 5.34 -7.67 -11.92
C PRO A 133 5.72 -9.13 -11.62
N ALA A 134 5.05 -10.07 -12.29
CA ALA A 134 5.30 -11.50 -12.15
C ALA A 134 6.71 -11.89 -12.65
N ASP A 135 7.19 -11.30 -13.75
CA ASP A 135 8.51 -11.57 -14.30
C ASP A 135 9.61 -11.03 -13.39
N TRP A 136 9.43 -9.82 -12.84
CA TRP A 136 10.33 -9.25 -11.85
C TRP A 136 10.40 -10.12 -10.58
N LEU A 137 9.25 -10.58 -10.08
CA LEU A 137 9.17 -11.42 -8.87
C LEU A 137 9.85 -12.78 -9.06
N ASP A 138 9.64 -13.45 -10.19
CA ASP A 138 10.32 -14.71 -10.51
C ASP A 138 11.85 -14.52 -10.48
N ALA A 139 12.34 -13.48 -11.17
CA ALA A 139 13.77 -13.18 -11.22
C ALA A 139 14.34 -12.82 -9.83
N PHE A 140 13.60 -12.05 -9.03
CA PHE A 140 14.03 -11.65 -7.69
C PHE A 140 14.13 -12.86 -6.76
N ILE A 141 13.11 -13.72 -6.75
CA ILE A 141 13.08 -14.93 -5.92
C ILE A 141 14.22 -15.87 -6.34
N ALA A 142 14.44 -16.08 -7.64
CA ALA A 142 15.52 -16.91 -8.16
C ALA A 142 16.91 -16.37 -7.79
N ALA A 143 17.11 -15.05 -7.92
CA ALA A 143 18.35 -14.38 -7.52
C ALA A 143 18.58 -14.50 -6.01
N TYR A 144 17.54 -14.31 -5.18
CA TYR A 144 17.65 -14.44 -3.74
C TYR A 144 18.00 -15.87 -3.31
N ILE A 145 17.35 -16.88 -3.90
CA ILE A 145 17.67 -18.30 -3.67
C ILE A 145 19.13 -18.60 -4.05
N THR A 146 19.60 -18.06 -5.17
CA THR A 146 20.99 -18.24 -5.61
C THR A 146 21.97 -17.62 -4.61
N ASN A 147 21.66 -16.43 -4.09
CA ASN A 147 22.51 -15.70 -3.16
C ASN A 147 22.49 -16.30 -1.73
N ASN A 148 21.37 -16.88 -1.29
CA ASN A 148 21.13 -17.21 0.12
C ASN A 148 20.77 -18.68 0.40
N GLY A 149 20.59 -19.51 -0.63
CA GLY A 149 20.26 -20.93 -0.52
C GLY A 149 18.83 -21.23 -0.04
N LYS A 150 17.96 -20.22 0.06
CA LYS A 150 16.57 -20.32 0.51
C LYS A 150 15.70 -19.23 -0.13
N PRO A 151 14.36 -19.38 -0.21
CA PRO A 151 13.48 -18.30 -0.66
C PRO A 151 13.52 -17.07 0.27
N PRO A 152 13.23 -15.87 -0.25
CA PRO A 152 13.12 -14.66 0.57
C PRO A 152 11.93 -14.75 1.52
N GLN A 153 12.05 -14.19 2.73
CA GLN A 153 10.91 -13.99 3.62
C GLN A 153 10.00 -12.93 3.02
N ILE A 154 8.83 -13.39 2.56
CA ILE A 154 7.70 -12.58 2.15
C ILE A 154 6.51 -13.12 2.95
N ASP A 155 5.98 -12.33 3.89
CA ASP A 155 4.81 -12.71 4.67
C ASP A 155 3.53 -12.33 3.92
N PHE A 156 3.53 -11.15 3.28
CA PHE A 156 2.49 -10.68 2.36
C PHE A 156 3.13 -10.06 1.12
N LEU A 157 2.52 -10.25 -0.05
CA LEU A 157 2.90 -9.52 -1.25
C LEU A 157 2.16 -8.19 -1.32
N GLY A 158 2.85 -7.12 -1.68
CA GLY A 158 2.28 -5.80 -1.91
C GLY A 158 1.91 -5.59 -3.37
N PHE A 159 0.76 -4.98 -3.66
CA PHE A 159 0.35 -4.69 -5.04
C PHE A 159 -0.31 -3.32 -5.19
N HIS A 160 0.07 -2.60 -6.25
CA HIS A 160 -0.56 -1.34 -6.65
C HIS A 160 -1.25 -1.48 -7.99
N TRP A 161 -2.45 -0.90 -8.12
CA TRP A 161 -3.21 -0.96 -9.37
C TRP A 161 -4.10 0.25 -9.60
N TYR A 162 -4.02 0.80 -10.81
CA TYR A 162 -4.66 2.06 -11.19
C TYR A 162 -5.59 1.93 -12.40
N ASP A 163 -6.09 0.72 -12.68
CA ASP A 163 -6.92 0.44 -13.85
C ASP A 163 -7.96 -0.65 -13.53
N TYR A 164 -8.77 -1.01 -14.52
CA TYR A 164 -9.62 -2.20 -14.49
C TYR A 164 -8.78 -3.48 -14.35
N GLY A 165 -9.41 -4.59 -13.93
CA GLY A 165 -8.77 -5.90 -13.90
C GLY A 165 -7.92 -6.20 -12.66
N LEU A 166 -8.13 -5.49 -11.54
CA LEU A 166 -7.46 -5.79 -10.26
C LEU A 166 -7.58 -7.27 -9.87
N GLU A 167 -8.76 -7.88 -10.05
CA GLU A 167 -8.97 -9.30 -9.74
C GLU A 167 -8.08 -10.24 -10.56
N ASP A 168 -7.95 -9.96 -11.86
CA ASP A 168 -7.09 -10.75 -12.75
C ASP A 168 -5.62 -10.64 -12.36
N GLN A 169 -5.18 -9.43 -11.96
CA GLN A 169 -3.81 -9.23 -11.47
C GLN A 169 -3.55 -10.01 -10.17
N LEU A 170 -4.49 -9.96 -9.21
CA LEU A 170 -4.37 -10.74 -7.96
C LEU A 170 -4.37 -12.25 -8.24
N ASN A 171 -5.19 -12.73 -9.17
CA ASN A 171 -5.23 -14.14 -9.58
C ASN A 171 -3.90 -14.57 -10.22
N LEU A 172 -3.30 -13.73 -11.07
CA LEU A 172 -1.98 -13.99 -11.65
C LEU A 172 -0.90 -14.09 -10.57
N LEU A 173 -0.88 -13.16 -9.62
CA LEU A 173 0.11 -13.10 -8.55
C LEU A 173 -0.11 -14.18 -7.46
N ALA A 174 -1.30 -14.77 -7.36
CA ALA A 174 -1.59 -15.83 -6.38
C ALA A 174 -0.67 -17.07 -6.57
N ARG A 175 -0.06 -17.24 -7.76
CA ARG A 175 0.94 -18.28 -8.04
C ARG A 175 2.16 -18.24 -7.11
N PHE A 176 2.45 -17.09 -6.49
CA PHE A 176 3.54 -16.95 -5.52
C PHE A 176 3.18 -17.48 -4.12
N GLY A 177 1.93 -17.89 -3.90
CA GLY A 177 1.48 -18.51 -2.66
C GLY A 177 1.52 -17.57 -1.45
N LYS A 178 1.32 -16.26 -1.68
CA LYS A 178 1.32 -15.23 -0.63
C LYS A 178 -0.03 -14.51 -0.58
N PRO A 179 -0.55 -14.20 0.62
CA PRO A 179 -1.64 -13.25 0.77
C PRO A 179 -1.17 -11.83 0.41
N PHE A 180 -2.12 -10.94 0.17
CA PHE A 180 -1.91 -9.61 -0.39
C PHE A 180 -2.20 -8.48 0.57
N TRP A 181 -1.45 -7.40 0.40
CA TRP A 181 -1.90 -6.05 0.71
C TRP A 181 -2.01 -5.27 -0.61
N VAL A 182 -3.17 -4.68 -0.88
CA VAL A 182 -3.36 -3.78 -2.03
C VAL A 182 -3.13 -2.35 -1.55
N THR A 183 -1.86 -1.95 -1.44
CA THR A 183 -1.44 -0.73 -0.74
C THR A 183 -1.71 0.54 -1.52
N GLU A 184 -1.94 0.47 -2.82
CA GLU A 184 -2.45 1.58 -3.61
C GLU A 184 -3.46 1.08 -4.62
N PHE A 185 -4.65 1.69 -4.61
CA PHE A 185 -5.57 1.53 -5.72
C PHE A 185 -6.48 2.74 -5.89
N ALA A 186 -6.80 2.98 -7.16
CA ALA A 186 -7.88 3.79 -7.68
C ALA A 186 -8.13 3.30 -9.12
N ASN A 187 -9.10 3.85 -9.85
CA ASN A 187 -9.13 3.66 -11.30
C ASN A 187 -8.78 5.00 -11.98
N ALA A 188 -7.68 4.99 -12.73
CA ALA A 188 -7.13 6.13 -13.48
C ALA A 188 -7.14 5.86 -14.99
N HIS A 189 -8.04 4.97 -15.46
CA HIS A 189 -8.19 4.69 -16.87
C HIS A 189 -8.50 5.98 -17.65
N SER A 190 -7.67 6.28 -18.65
CA SER A 190 -7.69 7.56 -19.36
C SER A 190 -7.83 7.43 -20.88
N ARG A 191 -7.85 6.20 -21.41
CA ARG A 191 -8.01 5.96 -22.85
C ARG A 191 -9.44 6.30 -23.27
N GLN A 192 -9.59 6.95 -24.43
CA GLN A 192 -10.89 7.33 -24.96
C GLN A 192 -11.60 6.15 -25.67
N ASP A 193 -11.83 5.08 -24.93
CA ASP A 193 -12.50 3.86 -25.41
C ASP A 193 -13.89 3.66 -24.77
N GLY A 194 -14.37 4.64 -23.99
CA GLY A 194 -15.64 4.62 -23.29
C GLY A 194 -15.52 4.17 -21.82
N ALA A 195 -14.37 3.60 -21.43
CA ALA A 195 -14.10 3.17 -20.06
C ALA A 195 -13.32 4.21 -19.25
N GLN A 196 -12.98 5.37 -19.81
CA GLN A 196 -12.24 6.40 -19.06
C GLN A 196 -12.97 6.85 -17.79
N ILE A 197 -12.21 7.06 -16.71
CA ILE A 197 -12.67 7.64 -15.46
C ILE A 197 -12.58 9.16 -15.56
N ASP A 198 -13.65 9.75 -16.09
CA ASP A 198 -13.79 11.18 -16.39
C ASP A 198 -14.91 11.86 -15.56
N SER A 199 -15.43 11.17 -14.54
CA SER A 199 -16.43 11.72 -13.62
C SER A 199 -16.37 11.06 -12.24
N LEU A 200 -16.82 11.81 -11.22
CA LEU A 200 -16.94 11.32 -9.85
C LEU A 200 -17.82 10.06 -9.74
N GLU A 201 -18.91 9.98 -10.50
CA GLU A 201 -19.81 8.81 -10.45
C GLU A 201 -19.13 7.54 -10.99
N LYS A 202 -18.34 7.66 -12.07
CA LYS A 202 -17.50 6.53 -12.53
C LYS A 202 -16.47 6.13 -11.47
N GLN A 203 -15.83 7.09 -10.82
CA GLN A 203 -14.84 6.78 -9.77
C GLN A 203 -15.49 6.13 -8.53
N LYS A 204 -16.69 6.57 -8.12
CA LYS A 204 -17.45 5.92 -7.03
C LYS A 204 -17.89 4.50 -7.39
N ALA A 205 -18.28 4.26 -8.64
CA ALA A 205 -18.62 2.92 -9.12
C ALA A 205 -17.38 2.00 -9.03
N GLN A 206 -16.24 2.43 -9.56
CA GLN A 206 -14.99 1.67 -9.49
C GLN A 206 -14.49 1.46 -8.06
N MET A 207 -14.54 2.48 -7.20
CA MET A 207 -14.24 2.33 -5.78
C MET A 207 -15.11 1.25 -5.13
N SER A 208 -16.42 1.23 -5.39
CA SER A 208 -17.33 0.24 -4.81
C SER A 208 -16.97 -1.18 -5.25
N GLU A 209 -16.69 -1.36 -6.55
CA GLU A 209 -16.30 -2.66 -7.12
C GLU A 209 -14.97 -3.17 -6.55
N MET A 210 -13.94 -2.32 -6.54
CA MET A 210 -12.60 -2.67 -6.04
C MET A 210 -12.61 -2.92 -4.54
N VAL A 211 -13.34 -2.12 -3.74
CA VAL A 211 -13.50 -2.36 -2.30
C VAL A 211 -14.24 -3.67 -2.04
N ALA A 212 -15.35 -3.94 -2.74
CA ALA A 212 -16.08 -5.19 -2.58
C ALA A 212 -15.22 -6.42 -2.93
N LEU A 213 -14.37 -6.32 -3.96
CA LEU A 213 -13.36 -7.32 -4.29
C LEU A 213 -12.35 -7.52 -3.15
N CYS A 214 -11.77 -6.46 -2.62
CA CYS A 214 -10.79 -6.58 -1.54
C CYS A 214 -11.41 -7.09 -0.23
N GLU A 215 -12.66 -6.73 0.08
CA GLU A 215 -13.36 -7.25 1.26
C GLU A 215 -13.65 -8.75 1.12
N ARG A 216 -14.22 -9.18 -0.02
CA ARG A 216 -14.64 -10.58 -0.22
C ARG A 216 -13.49 -11.58 -0.37
N ARG A 217 -12.30 -11.12 -0.78
CA ARG A 217 -11.12 -11.99 -0.97
C ARG A 217 -10.48 -12.33 0.38
N GLU A 218 -10.43 -13.61 0.72
CA GLU A 218 -9.79 -14.09 1.95
C GLU A 218 -8.27 -13.89 1.95
N ASP A 219 -7.65 -13.89 0.77
CA ASP A 219 -6.22 -13.66 0.58
C ASP A 219 -5.84 -12.17 0.52
N VAL A 220 -6.80 -11.24 0.58
CA VAL A 220 -6.52 -9.80 0.73
C VAL A 220 -6.64 -9.42 2.20
N PHE A 221 -5.51 -9.12 2.84
CA PHE A 221 -5.46 -8.78 4.26
C PHE A 221 -5.81 -7.31 4.52
N ARG A 222 -5.28 -6.40 3.70
CA ARG A 222 -5.48 -4.94 3.82
C ARG A 222 -5.45 -4.28 2.44
N TYR A 223 -6.13 -3.16 2.29
CA TYR A 223 -6.13 -2.34 1.09
C TYR A 223 -6.12 -0.85 1.43
N ALA A 224 -5.49 -0.01 0.61
CA ALA A 224 -5.41 1.43 0.86
C ALA A 224 -5.71 2.24 -0.39
N TRP A 225 -6.71 3.12 -0.29
CA TRP A 225 -7.10 3.99 -1.40
C TRP A 225 -6.05 5.09 -1.63
N PHE A 226 -5.72 5.32 -2.90
CA PHE A 226 -4.89 6.44 -3.32
C PHE A 226 -5.78 7.56 -3.89
N THR A 227 -5.93 8.72 -3.25
CA THR A 227 -5.23 9.21 -2.06
C THR A 227 -6.08 10.24 -1.30
N GLY A 228 -5.53 10.83 -0.22
CA GLY A 228 -6.21 11.88 0.54
C GLY A 228 -6.48 13.14 -0.28
N ARG A 229 -5.42 13.73 -0.85
CA ARG A 229 -5.51 14.92 -1.72
C ARG A 229 -4.54 14.81 -2.88
N VAL A 230 -4.98 15.22 -4.07
CA VAL A 230 -4.17 15.31 -5.28
C VAL A 230 -4.65 16.49 -6.12
N ASN A 231 -3.73 17.16 -6.82
CA ASN A 231 -4.05 18.28 -7.71
C ASN A 231 -3.04 18.31 -8.89
N PRO A 232 -3.48 18.33 -10.15
CA PRO A 232 -4.87 18.18 -10.60
C PRO A 232 -5.46 16.81 -10.23
N ASP A 233 -6.79 16.73 -10.14
CA ASP A 233 -7.52 15.49 -9.84
C ASP A 233 -8.42 15.07 -11.03
N PRO A 234 -7.83 14.64 -12.16
CA PRO A 234 -8.59 14.33 -13.38
C PRO A 234 -9.51 13.11 -13.23
N HIS A 235 -9.25 12.25 -12.23
CA HIS A 235 -9.98 11.01 -11.97
C HIS A 235 -10.82 11.08 -10.68
N PHE A 236 -10.97 12.25 -10.08
CA PHE A 236 -11.83 12.49 -8.91
C PHE A 236 -11.48 11.58 -7.71
N GLN A 237 -10.20 11.26 -7.50
CA GLN A 237 -9.74 10.25 -6.55
C GLN A 237 -9.46 10.78 -5.14
N ARG A 238 -9.50 12.11 -4.90
CA ARG A 238 -9.22 12.67 -3.57
C ARG A 238 -10.33 12.36 -2.55
N LEU A 239 -9.94 11.93 -1.35
CA LEU A 239 -10.86 11.70 -0.23
C LEU A 239 -11.18 12.98 0.57
N PHE A 240 -10.37 14.03 0.46
CA PHE A 240 -10.59 15.31 1.15
C PHE A 240 -10.73 16.49 0.18
N GLU A 241 -11.61 17.42 0.53
CA GLU A 241 -11.76 18.73 -0.11
C GLU A 241 -10.89 19.78 0.57
N GLY A 242 -10.91 19.79 1.90
CA GLY A 242 -10.22 20.72 2.78
C GLY A 242 -9.84 20.04 4.10
N ASP A 243 -9.24 20.77 5.04
CA ASP A 243 -8.79 20.21 6.32
C ASP A 243 -9.97 19.67 7.15
N GLY A 244 -10.01 18.36 7.39
CA GLY A 244 -11.11 17.68 8.06
C GLY A 244 -12.40 17.53 7.25
N GLU A 245 -12.39 17.93 5.98
CA GLU A 245 -13.56 17.93 5.11
C GLU A 245 -13.46 16.80 4.08
N LEU A 246 -14.21 15.72 4.29
CA LEU A 246 -14.30 14.63 3.33
C LEU A 246 -14.98 15.11 2.04
N SER A 247 -14.42 14.71 0.90
CA SER A 247 -15.09 14.82 -0.39
C SER A 247 -16.30 13.88 -0.47
N ALA A 248 -17.12 14.04 -1.51
CA ALA A 248 -18.19 13.09 -1.80
C ALA A 248 -17.66 11.66 -2.00
N LEU A 249 -16.46 11.52 -2.58
CA LEU A 249 -15.78 10.22 -2.68
C LEU A 249 -15.30 9.73 -1.31
N GLY A 250 -14.74 10.62 -0.47
CA GLY A 250 -14.32 10.31 0.90
C GLY A 250 -15.45 9.76 1.77
N GLN A 251 -16.62 10.42 1.72
CA GLN A 251 -17.83 9.98 2.42
C GLN A 251 -18.32 8.63 1.90
N HIS A 252 -18.27 8.44 0.58
CA HIS A 252 -18.59 7.15 -0.05
C HIS A 252 -17.69 6.05 0.48
N TYR A 253 -16.36 6.23 0.43
CA TYR A 253 -15.36 5.25 0.85
C TYR A 253 -15.55 4.74 2.28
N ILE A 254 -15.74 5.65 3.24
CA ILE A 254 -15.86 5.27 4.65
C ILE A 254 -17.21 4.59 4.97
N SER A 255 -18.20 4.75 4.10
CA SER A 255 -19.55 4.19 4.25
C SER A 255 -19.73 2.81 3.62
N LEU A 256 -18.77 2.36 2.80
CA LEU A 256 -18.88 1.10 2.07
C LEU A 256 -18.95 -0.12 3.02
N PRO A 257 -19.74 -1.17 2.69
CA PRO A 257 -19.80 -2.40 3.46
C PRO A 257 -18.46 -3.10 3.61
N HIS A 258 -18.34 -3.96 4.62
CA HIS A 258 -17.19 -4.80 4.94
C HIS A 258 -17.60 -6.06 5.68
#